data_AF-A0A660MFK9-F1
#
_entry.id   AF-A0A660MFK9-F1
#
_cell.length_a   1.000
_cell.length_b   1.000
_cell.length_c   1.000
_cell.angle_alpha   90.00
_cell.angle_beta   90.00
_cell.angle_gamma   90.00
#
_symmetry.space_group_name_H-M   'P 1'
#
loop_
_entity.id
_entity.type
_entity.pdbx_description
1 polymer ?
#
loop_
_entity_poly.entity_id
_entity_poly.type
_entity_poly.pdbx_seq_one_letter_code
_entity_poly.pdbx_strand_id
1 'polypeptide(L)'
;EHDEDAIRAADYVVDIGPGAGIHGGRIIAAGTPAEIEAHPDSLTGKYLSGRETIAVPEKRTPRDLKRQINLIGASSHNLKNLTLNLPVGLLTCITGVSGSGKSTLINETLAKAAAKHINRAGDDPAAYERIEGLDHFDKVINIDQSPIGRTPRSNPATYTGIFTAIRELFAGTQEARARGYTPGRFSFNVKGGRCEACQGDGVIKVEMHFLPDIFVACDICHGKRYNRETLGITYKGKTIHEVLEMDIEEA
;
A
#
# COMPACT_ATOMS: atom_id res chain seq x y z
N GLU A 1 2.19 16.37 -8.81
CA GLU A 1 0.74 16.62 -8.66
C GLU A 1 0.02 15.78 -9.71
N HIS A 2 -1.20 15.31 -9.42
CA HIS A 2 -2.03 14.51 -10.33
C HIS A 2 -3.39 15.15 -10.62
N ASP A 3 -3.73 16.25 -9.94
CA ASP A 3 -4.96 17.01 -10.16
C ASP A 3 -4.91 17.81 -11.47
N GLU A 4 -5.96 17.71 -12.28
CA GLU A 4 -6.02 18.34 -13.60
C GLU A 4 -5.99 19.87 -13.52
N ASP A 5 -6.77 20.48 -12.61
CA ASP A 5 -6.85 21.93 -12.47
C ASP A 5 -5.51 22.50 -12.02
N ALA A 6 -4.84 21.83 -11.08
CA ALA A 6 -3.50 22.22 -10.65
C ALA A 6 -2.46 22.15 -11.79
N ILE A 7 -2.51 21.10 -12.62
CA ILE A 7 -1.61 20.96 -13.78
C ILE A 7 -1.90 22.07 -14.80
N ARG A 8 -3.17 22.35 -15.11
CA ARG A 8 -3.56 23.39 -16.07
C ARG A 8 -3.20 24.80 -15.61
N ALA A 9 -3.20 25.05 -14.30
CA ALA A 9 -2.85 26.34 -13.71
C ALA A 9 -1.34 26.57 -13.58
N ALA A 10 -0.50 25.55 -13.82
CA ALA A 10 0.94 25.67 -13.67
C ALA A 10 1.58 26.51 -14.80
N ASP A 11 2.56 27.34 -14.45
CA ASP A 11 3.37 28.07 -15.44
C ASP A 11 4.24 27.11 -16.27
N TYR A 12 4.67 26.00 -15.66
CA TYR A 12 5.55 25.01 -16.27
C TYR A 12 5.29 23.63 -15.68
N VAL A 13 5.27 22.62 -16.55
CA VAL A 13 5.00 21.22 -16.23
C VAL A 13 6.13 20.36 -16.77
N VAL A 14 6.56 19.38 -15.98
CA VAL A 14 7.53 18.36 -16.39
C VAL A 14 6.85 17.01 -16.24
N ASP A 15 6.67 16.31 -17.36
CA ASP A 15 6.09 14.97 -17.40
C ASP A 15 7.19 13.91 -17.40
N ILE A 16 7.13 13.00 -16.43
CA ILE A 16 8.13 11.94 -16.22
C ILE A 16 7.49 10.60 -16.52
N GLY A 17 8.16 9.76 -17.31
CA GLY A 17 7.64 8.46 -17.72
C GLY A 17 8.65 7.64 -18.53
N PRO A 18 8.18 6.78 -19.46
CA PRO A 18 6.77 6.53 -19.82
C PRO A 18 6.00 5.66 -18.81
N GLY A 19 6.71 4.94 -17.93
CA GLY A 19 6.12 4.11 -16.88
C GLY A 19 6.69 4.44 -15.49
N ALA A 20 6.43 3.55 -14.53
CA ALA A 20 6.98 3.62 -13.18
C ALA A 20 8.17 2.67 -13.01
N GLY A 21 8.96 2.86 -11.95
CA GLY A 21 10.11 1.99 -11.64
C GLY A 21 11.15 1.99 -12.76
N ILE A 22 11.64 0.80 -13.13
CA ILE A 22 12.63 0.61 -14.20
C ILE A 22 12.15 1.09 -15.59
N HIS A 23 10.84 1.21 -15.78
CA HIS A 23 10.22 1.67 -17.04
C HIS A 23 10.04 3.19 -17.10
N GLY A 24 10.48 3.91 -16.05
CA GLY A 24 10.35 5.37 -15.92
C GLY A 24 11.68 6.11 -15.94
N GLY A 25 11.71 7.27 -15.27
CA GLY A 25 12.94 8.03 -15.02
C GLY A 25 13.41 8.89 -16.19
N ARG A 26 12.55 9.15 -17.19
CA ARG A 26 12.86 10.02 -18.33
C ARG A 26 11.89 11.19 -18.37
N ILE A 27 12.39 12.36 -18.77
CA ILE A 27 11.54 13.50 -19.11
C ILE A 27 10.92 13.20 -20.48
N ILE A 28 9.60 13.06 -20.52
CA ILE A 28 8.85 12.78 -21.75
C ILE A 28 8.47 14.09 -22.43
N ALA A 29 8.03 15.06 -21.65
CA ALA A 29 7.69 16.39 -22.11
C ALA A 29 7.99 17.39 -20.99
N ALA A 30 8.40 18.61 -21.36
CA ALA A 30 8.59 19.70 -20.42
C ALA A 30 8.24 21.02 -21.13
N GLY A 31 7.40 21.83 -20.50
CA GLY A 31 6.86 23.03 -21.13
C GLY A 31 5.65 23.59 -20.39
N THR A 32 4.92 24.46 -21.04
CA THR A 32 3.60 24.92 -20.60
C THR A 32 2.57 23.77 -20.62
N PRO A 33 1.45 23.85 -19.87
CA PRO A 33 0.41 22.83 -19.88
C PRO A 33 -0.12 22.53 -21.30
N ALA A 34 -0.25 23.55 -22.15
CA ALA A 34 -0.69 23.40 -23.53
C ALA A 34 0.32 22.59 -24.38
N GLU A 35 1.62 22.77 -24.15
CA GLU A 35 2.67 21.98 -24.82
C GLU A 35 2.67 20.53 -24.34
N ILE A 36 2.45 20.27 -23.05
CA ILE A 36 2.28 18.90 -22.52
C ILE A 36 1.06 18.23 -23.14
N GLU A 37 -0.09 18.93 -23.17
CA GLU A 37 -1.34 18.42 -23.74
C GLU A 37 -1.20 18.04 -25.23
N ALA A 38 -0.46 18.84 -25.99
CA ALA A 38 -0.18 18.58 -27.40
C ALA A 38 0.88 17.49 -27.65
N HIS A 39 1.67 17.12 -26.63
CA HIS A 39 2.77 16.16 -26.80
C HIS A 39 2.23 14.74 -27.10
N PRO A 40 2.65 14.08 -28.19
CA PRO A 40 2.11 12.77 -28.57
C PRO A 40 2.50 11.66 -27.61
N ASP A 41 3.70 11.72 -27.04
CA ASP A 41 4.25 10.67 -26.17
C ASP A 41 3.92 10.87 -24.69
N SER A 42 3.41 12.04 -24.30
CA SER A 42 3.05 12.33 -22.91
C SER A 42 1.76 11.59 -22.54
N LEU A 43 1.83 10.66 -21.58
CA LEU A 43 0.63 10.00 -21.07
C LEU A 43 -0.27 11.02 -20.37
N THR A 44 0.32 11.93 -19.58
CA THR A 44 -0.39 13.04 -18.96
C THR A 44 -1.10 13.89 -20.02
N GLY A 45 -0.41 14.26 -21.10
CA GLY A 45 -0.98 15.02 -22.21
C GLY A 45 -2.14 14.30 -22.92
N LYS A 46 -2.09 12.97 -23.06
CA LYS A 46 -3.20 12.19 -23.61
C LYS A 46 -4.46 12.27 -22.74
N TYR A 47 -4.32 12.26 -21.42
CA TYR A 47 -5.46 12.44 -20.51
C TYR A 47 -5.97 13.88 -20.50
N LEU A 48 -5.08 14.88 -20.48
CA LEU A 48 -5.46 16.30 -20.52
C LEU A 48 -6.22 16.67 -21.81
N SER A 49 -5.83 16.09 -22.94
CA SER A 49 -6.48 16.33 -24.24
C SER A 49 -7.76 15.50 -24.46
N GLY A 50 -8.07 14.57 -23.55
CA GLY A 50 -9.16 13.62 -23.71
C GLY A 50 -8.93 12.55 -24.79
N ARG A 51 -7.69 12.40 -25.30
CA ARG A 51 -7.30 11.28 -26.16
C ARG A 51 -7.41 9.95 -25.42
N GLU A 52 -7.13 9.97 -24.12
CA GLU A 52 -7.38 8.90 -23.16
C GLU A 52 -8.34 9.41 -22.09
N THR A 53 -9.30 8.58 -21.66
CA THR A 53 -10.29 8.97 -20.64
C THR A 53 -10.63 7.81 -19.72
N ILE A 54 -11.05 8.13 -18.50
CA ILE A 54 -11.59 7.13 -17.58
C ILE A 54 -13.03 6.82 -17.98
N ALA A 55 -13.27 5.60 -18.47
CA ALA A 55 -14.58 5.17 -18.92
C ALA A 55 -15.62 5.23 -17.79
N VAL A 56 -16.76 5.86 -18.05
CA VAL A 56 -17.91 5.88 -17.13
C VAL A 56 -18.82 4.70 -17.48
N PRO A 57 -19.16 3.80 -16.52
CA PRO A 57 -20.07 2.69 -16.79
C PRO A 57 -21.43 3.16 -17.31
N GLU A 58 -21.85 2.66 -18.49
CA GLU A 58 -23.15 3.00 -19.10
C GLU A 58 -24.34 2.51 -18.26
N LYS A 59 -24.15 1.40 -17.55
CA LYS A 59 -25.16 0.79 -16.68
C LYS A 59 -24.63 0.68 -15.27
N ARG A 60 -25.46 1.07 -14.31
CA ARG A 60 -25.18 0.93 -12.88
C ARG A 60 -26.01 -0.20 -12.30
N THR A 61 -25.39 -1.01 -11.44
CA THR A 61 -26.10 -2.04 -10.68
C THR A 61 -27.16 -1.38 -9.80
N PRO A 62 -28.45 -1.76 -9.92
CA PRO A 62 -29.49 -1.17 -9.11
C PRO A 62 -29.30 -1.54 -7.64
N ARG A 63 -29.63 -0.61 -6.74
CA ARG A 63 -29.62 -0.86 -5.30
C ARG A 63 -30.72 -1.83 -4.90
N ASP A 64 -30.40 -2.78 -4.04
CA ASP A 64 -31.38 -3.62 -3.36
C ASP A 64 -31.84 -2.90 -2.08
N LEU A 65 -33.13 -2.58 -1.99
CA LEU A 65 -33.70 -1.92 -0.81
C LEU A 65 -33.75 -2.82 0.42
N LYS A 66 -33.67 -4.14 0.23
CA LYS A 66 -33.67 -5.12 1.33
C LYS A 66 -32.28 -5.38 1.91
N ARG A 67 -31.22 -4.96 1.22
CA ARG A 67 -29.83 -5.20 1.62
C ARG A 67 -29.12 -3.87 1.83
N GLN A 68 -29.23 -3.33 3.05
CA GLN A 68 -28.64 -2.04 3.42
C GLN A 68 -28.00 -2.11 4.81
N ILE A 69 -26.97 -1.30 5.01
CA ILE A 69 -26.49 -0.93 6.34
C ILE A 69 -27.11 0.41 6.70
N ASN A 70 -27.72 0.52 7.87
CA ASN A 70 -28.26 1.77 8.38
C ASN A 70 -27.48 2.16 9.64
N LEU A 71 -26.69 3.22 9.56
CA LEU A 71 -26.08 3.88 10.71
C LEU A 71 -27.00 5.01 11.16
N ILE A 72 -27.51 4.94 12.38
CA ILE A 72 -28.52 5.85 12.90
C ILE A 72 -27.92 6.70 14.01
N GLY A 73 -28.15 8.01 13.93
CA GLY A 73 -27.83 8.98 14.97
C GLY A 73 -26.35 9.25 15.19
N ALA A 74 -25.54 9.25 14.12
CA ALA A 74 -24.13 9.61 14.22
C ALA A 74 -23.99 11.09 14.62
N SER A 75 -23.33 11.35 15.76
CA SER A 75 -23.39 12.66 16.45
C SER A 75 -22.03 13.15 16.96
N SER A 76 -20.94 12.45 16.65
CA SER A 76 -19.60 12.88 17.04
C SER A 76 -19.08 14.08 16.23
N HIS A 77 -18.25 14.91 16.85
CA HIS A 77 -17.68 16.14 16.28
C HIS A 77 -18.75 17.07 15.68
N ASN A 78 -18.72 17.30 14.36
CA ASN A 78 -19.65 18.18 13.67
C ASN A 78 -20.83 17.43 13.02
N LEU A 79 -20.99 16.13 13.28
CA LEU A 79 -22.13 15.36 12.80
C LEU A 79 -23.40 15.75 13.57
N LYS A 80 -24.47 16.07 12.83
CA LYS A 80 -25.72 16.59 13.39
C LYS A 80 -26.80 15.51 13.47
N ASN A 81 -26.60 14.50 14.33
CA ASN A 81 -27.49 13.34 14.48
C ASN A 81 -27.86 12.67 13.14
N LEU A 82 -26.84 12.36 12.34
CA LEU A 82 -27.00 11.94 10.95
C LEU A 82 -27.39 10.46 10.87
N THR A 83 -28.31 10.15 9.96
CA THR A 83 -28.62 8.77 9.55
C THR A 83 -28.05 8.50 8.16
N LEU A 84 -27.27 7.44 8.02
CA LEU A 84 -26.62 7.02 6.79
C LEU A 84 -27.10 5.63 6.39
N ASN A 85 -27.65 5.50 5.18
CA ASN A 85 -28.08 4.23 4.60
C ASN A 85 -27.16 3.86 3.43
N LEU A 86 -26.45 2.74 3.52
CA LEU A 86 -25.52 2.27 2.51
C LEU A 86 -26.01 0.96 1.87
N PRO A 87 -26.09 0.87 0.53
CA PRO A 87 -26.45 -0.38 -0.13
C PRO A 87 -25.32 -1.42 -0.04
N VAL A 88 -25.68 -2.68 0.19
CA VAL A 88 -24.73 -3.79 0.21
C VAL A 88 -24.40 -4.23 -1.23
N GLY A 89 -23.14 -4.57 -1.48
CA GLY A 89 -22.70 -5.14 -2.76
C GLY A 89 -22.52 -4.12 -3.90
N LEU A 90 -22.49 -2.82 -3.58
CA LEU A 90 -22.27 -1.74 -4.55
C LEU A 90 -20.99 -0.97 -4.21
N LEU A 91 -20.33 -0.45 -5.25
CA LEU A 91 -19.29 0.57 -5.10
C LEU A 91 -19.94 1.88 -4.64
N THR A 92 -19.71 2.24 -3.39
CA THR A 92 -20.28 3.45 -2.78
C THR A 92 -19.19 4.48 -2.52
N CYS A 93 -19.38 5.69 -3.03
CA CYS A 93 -18.47 6.81 -2.82
C CYS A 93 -19.07 7.79 -1.81
N ILE A 94 -18.31 8.15 -0.78
CA ILE A 94 -18.69 9.16 0.21
C ILE A 94 -17.92 10.45 -0.10
N THR A 95 -18.62 11.49 -0.54
CA THR A 95 -18.02 12.75 -1.02
C THR A 95 -18.40 13.94 -0.13
N GLY A 96 -17.71 15.06 -0.33
CA GLY A 96 -17.93 16.31 0.41
C GLY A 96 -16.63 17.07 0.67
N VAL A 97 -16.72 18.35 1.03
CA VAL A 97 -15.57 19.24 1.29
C VAL A 97 -14.71 18.79 2.48
N SER A 98 -13.45 19.23 2.54
CA SER A 98 -12.61 18.97 3.72
C SER A 98 -13.27 19.52 4.99
N GLY A 99 -13.18 18.77 6.09
CA GLY A 99 -13.85 19.12 7.35
C GLY A 99 -15.35 18.83 7.41
N SER A 100 -15.99 18.32 6.36
CA SER A 100 -17.44 18.01 6.37
C SER A 100 -17.86 16.83 7.26
N GLY A 101 -16.91 16.17 7.94
CA GLY A 101 -17.18 15.03 8.83
C GLY A 101 -17.14 13.65 8.17
N LYS A 102 -16.70 13.51 6.90
CA LYS A 102 -16.60 12.21 6.19
C LYS A 102 -15.79 11.17 6.97
N SER A 103 -14.58 11.54 7.39
CA SER A 103 -13.69 10.64 8.12
C SER A 103 -14.27 10.26 9.48
N THR A 104 -14.95 11.20 10.15
CA THR A 104 -15.68 10.90 11.39
C THR A 104 -16.80 9.89 11.14
N LEU A 105 -17.63 10.14 10.13
CA LEU A 105 -18.77 9.30 9.80
C LEU A 105 -18.36 7.88 9.39
N ILE A 106 -17.34 7.76 8.52
CA ILE A 106 -16.94 6.47 7.94
C ILE A 106 -15.87 5.79 8.78
N ASN A 107 -14.75 6.44 9.07
CA ASN A 107 -13.61 5.79 9.72
C ASN A 107 -13.83 5.68 11.23
N GLU A 108 -14.22 6.78 11.87
CA GLU A 108 -14.35 6.82 13.34
C GLU A 108 -15.65 6.22 13.86
N THR A 109 -16.73 6.26 13.09
CA THR A 109 -18.03 5.69 13.49
C THR A 109 -18.28 4.35 12.80
N LEU A 110 -18.59 4.33 11.49
CA LEU A 110 -19.08 3.12 10.82
C LEU A 110 -18.04 1.98 10.83
N ALA A 111 -16.81 2.24 10.40
CA ALA A 111 -15.76 1.23 10.26
C ALA A 111 -15.37 0.64 11.61
N LYS A 112 -15.16 1.48 12.64
CA LYS A 112 -14.87 1.02 14.01
C LYS A 112 -16.02 0.24 14.62
N ALA A 113 -17.26 0.71 14.47
CA ALA A 113 -18.43 0.01 15.02
C ALA A 113 -18.63 -1.35 14.36
N ALA A 114 -18.52 -1.40 13.03
CA ALA A 114 -18.63 -2.64 12.27
C ALA A 114 -17.46 -3.59 12.56
N ALA A 115 -16.22 -3.09 12.70
CA ALA A 115 -15.07 -3.89 13.08
C ALA A 115 -15.18 -4.42 14.52
N LYS A 116 -15.72 -3.64 15.47
CA LYS A 116 -15.99 -4.07 16.84
C LYS A 116 -17.05 -5.18 16.88
N HIS A 117 -18.10 -5.05 16.08
CA HIS A 117 -19.19 -6.03 16.02
C HIS A 117 -18.79 -7.33 15.28
N ILE A 118 -18.21 -7.21 14.09
CA ILE A 118 -17.94 -8.34 13.19
C ILE A 118 -16.57 -8.96 13.48
N ASN A 119 -15.52 -8.13 13.57
CA ASN A 119 -14.14 -8.60 13.75
C ASN A 119 -13.72 -8.72 15.22
N ARG A 120 -14.55 -8.28 16.18
CA ARG A 120 -14.22 -8.17 17.62
C ARG A 120 -13.01 -7.27 17.89
N ALA A 121 -12.87 -6.19 17.12
CA ALA A 121 -11.82 -5.19 17.32
C ALA A 121 -11.98 -4.46 18.67
N GLY A 122 -10.86 -4.01 19.26
CA GLY A 122 -10.84 -3.34 20.56
C GLY A 122 -11.12 -1.83 20.52
N ASP A 123 -11.07 -1.21 19.33
CA ASP A 123 -11.26 0.23 19.19
C ASP A 123 -12.71 0.64 19.42
N ASP A 124 -12.91 1.70 20.19
CA ASP A 124 -14.23 2.27 20.43
C ASP A 124 -14.67 3.17 19.27
N PRO A 125 -15.88 2.95 18.72
CA PRO A 125 -16.45 3.85 17.74
C PRO A 125 -16.86 5.19 18.35
N ALA A 126 -16.79 6.24 17.54
CA ALA A 126 -17.36 7.55 17.86
C ALA A 126 -18.89 7.49 17.98
N ALA A 127 -19.50 8.43 18.73
CA ALA A 127 -20.91 8.38 19.14
C ALA A 127 -21.93 8.19 17.99
N TYR A 128 -22.82 7.21 18.17
CA TYR A 128 -23.97 6.87 17.32
C TYR A 128 -25.08 6.23 18.18
N GLU A 129 -26.32 6.18 17.68
CA GLU A 129 -27.44 5.54 18.38
C GLU A 129 -27.46 4.02 18.18
N ARG A 130 -27.49 3.57 16.91
CA ARG A 130 -27.45 2.13 16.55
C ARG A 130 -27.02 1.91 15.10
N ILE A 131 -26.62 0.68 14.78
CA ILE A 131 -26.36 0.23 13.41
C ILE A 131 -27.18 -1.03 13.13
N GLU A 132 -27.81 -1.06 11.97
CA GLU A 132 -28.60 -2.19 11.47
C GLU A 132 -28.00 -2.72 10.16
N GLY A 133 -28.21 -4.00 9.85
CA GLY A 133 -27.77 -4.60 8.58
C GLY A 133 -26.32 -5.08 8.53
N LEU A 134 -25.64 -5.17 9.68
CA LEU A 134 -24.28 -5.76 9.77
C LEU A 134 -24.27 -7.27 9.50
N ASP A 135 -25.40 -7.96 9.68
CA ASP A 135 -25.55 -9.40 9.40
C ASP A 135 -25.34 -9.78 7.92
N HIS A 136 -25.26 -8.79 7.03
CA HIS A 136 -24.92 -9.01 5.63
C HIS A 136 -23.42 -9.21 5.37
N PHE A 137 -22.56 -9.12 6.39
CA PHE A 137 -21.10 -9.12 6.26
C PHE A 137 -20.43 -10.06 7.26
N ASP A 138 -19.48 -10.84 6.77
CA ASP A 138 -18.66 -11.73 7.62
C ASP A 138 -17.36 -11.07 8.11
N LYS A 139 -16.93 -9.99 7.44
CA LYS A 139 -15.69 -9.27 7.75
C LYS A 139 -15.75 -7.82 7.28
N VAL A 140 -15.09 -6.95 8.04
CA VAL A 140 -14.81 -5.56 7.63
C VAL A 140 -13.31 -5.36 7.48
N ILE A 141 -12.90 -4.72 6.38
CA ILE A 141 -11.49 -4.39 6.14
C ILE A 141 -11.40 -2.90 5.89
N ASN A 142 -10.64 -2.20 6.73
CA ASN A 142 -10.27 -0.82 6.50
C ASN A 142 -8.89 -0.80 5.83
N ILE A 143 -8.82 -0.28 4.61
CA ILE A 143 -7.57 -0.06 3.89
C ILE A 143 -7.29 1.44 3.92
N ASP A 144 -6.26 1.83 4.65
CA ASP A 144 -5.89 3.23 4.86
C ASP A 144 -4.56 3.59 4.19
N GLN A 145 -4.10 4.81 4.42
CA GLN A 145 -2.82 5.33 3.93
C GLN A 145 -1.70 5.22 4.96
N SER A 146 -1.90 4.44 6.03
CA SER A 146 -0.84 4.23 7.01
C SER A 146 0.31 3.43 6.38
N PRO A 147 1.58 3.73 6.73
CA PRO A 147 2.71 2.98 6.21
C PRO A 147 2.58 1.49 6.54
N ILE A 148 2.86 0.63 5.56
CA ILE A 148 2.87 -0.85 5.68
C ILE A 148 3.66 -1.32 6.92
N GLY A 149 4.75 -0.63 7.23
CA GLY A 149 5.44 -0.73 8.50
C GLY A 149 6.39 0.43 8.70
N ARG A 150 6.89 0.57 9.93
CA ARG A 150 7.79 1.66 10.33
C ARG A 150 9.27 1.24 10.37
N THR A 151 9.57 0.03 9.89
CA THR A 151 10.92 -0.54 9.94
C THR A 151 11.35 -1.05 8.57
N PRO A 152 12.67 -1.10 8.28
CA PRO A 152 13.20 -1.66 7.03
C PRO A 152 12.86 -3.14 6.78
N ARG A 153 12.30 -3.82 7.79
CA ARG A 153 11.84 -5.21 7.73
C ARG A 153 10.50 -5.38 7.03
N SER A 154 9.72 -4.30 6.93
CA SER A 154 8.42 -4.32 6.28
C SER A 154 8.59 -3.91 4.82
N ASN A 155 8.29 -4.83 3.93
CA ASN A 155 8.34 -4.66 2.48
C ASN A 155 7.17 -5.40 1.80
N PRO A 156 6.90 -5.18 0.51
CA PRO A 156 5.78 -5.82 -0.19
C PRO A 156 5.77 -7.35 -0.06
N ALA A 157 6.94 -8.00 -0.10
CA ALA A 157 7.04 -9.45 0.01
C ALA A 157 6.62 -9.98 1.39
N THR A 158 7.00 -9.27 2.46
CA THR A 158 6.59 -9.63 3.83
C THR A 158 5.13 -9.31 4.12
N TYR A 159 4.61 -8.19 3.61
CA TYR A 159 3.24 -7.75 3.89
C TYR A 159 2.19 -8.63 3.20
N THR A 160 2.45 -8.99 1.93
CA THR A 160 1.57 -9.89 1.17
C THR A 160 1.69 -11.36 1.60
N GLY A 161 2.74 -11.70 2.36
CA GLY A 161 3.02 -13.06 2.81
C GLY A 161 3.78 -13.95 1.81
N ILE A 162 4.00 -13.48 0.57
CA ILE A 162 4.71 -14.24 -0.48
C ILE A 162 6.14 -14.60 -0.06
N PHE A 163 6.76 -13.81 0.80
CA PHE A 163 8.10 -14.11 1.32
C PHE A 163 8.18 -15.45 2.07
N THR A 164 7.07 -15.96 2.61
CA THR A 164 7.03 -17.31 3.20
C THR A 164 7.25 -18.39 2.14
N ALA A 165 6.52 -18.31 1.02
CA ALA A 165 6.69 -19.24 -0.09
C ALA A 165 8.11 -19.17 -0.68
N ILE A 166 8.68 -17.97 -0.81
CA ILE A 166 10.07 -17.79 -1.27
C ILE A 166 11.04 -18.53 -0.34
N ARG A 167 10.92 -18.37 0.98
CA ARG A 167 11.81 -19.04 1.95
C ARG A 167 11.68 -20.57 1.90
N GLU A 168 10.48 -21.08 1.67
CA GLU A 168 10.23 -22.51 1.49
C GLU A 168 10.91 -23.06 0.24
N LEU A 169 10.86 -22.33 -0.87
CA LEU A 169 11.58 -22.69 -2.10
C LEU A 169 13.10 -22.79 -1.86
N PHE A 170 13.68 -21.81 -1.18
CA PHE A 170 15.12 -21.82 -0.86
C PHE A 170 15.51 -22.93 0.12
N ALA A 171 14.68 -23.23 1.13
CA ALA A 171 14.90 -24.37 2.01
C ALA A 171 14.71 -25.72 1.30
N GLY A 172 13.98 -25.74 0.19
CA GLY A 172 13.75 -26.92 -0.65
C GLY A 172 14.94 -27.32 -1.53
N THR A 173 15.96 -26.48 -1.71
CA THR A 173 17.11 -26.77 -2.58
C THR A 173 17.98 -27.89 -2.01
N GLN A 174 18.70 -28.59 -2.89
CA GLN A 174 19.53 -29.73 -2.49
C GLN A 174 20.64 -29.29 -1.52
N GLU A 175 21.28 -28.15 -1.79
CA GLU A 175 22.34 -27.57 -0.98
C GLU A 175 21.82 -27.12 0.39
N ALA A 176 20.63 -26.51 0.45
CA ALA A 176 20.01 -26.14 1.72
C ALA A 176 19.69 -27.37 2.57
N ARG A 177 19.10 -28.40 1.97
CA ARG A 177 18.78 -29.67 2.65
C ARG A 177 20.04 -30.37 3.16
N ALA A 178 21.10 -30.44 2.35
CA ALA A 178 22.38 -31.04 2.75
C ALA A 178 23.02 -30.34 3.96
N ARG A 179 22.78 -29.02 4.10
CA ARG A 179 23.26 -28.22 5.25
C ARG A 179 22.26 -28.14 6.41
N GLY A 180 21.12 -28.81 6.31
CA GLY A 180 20.06 -28.77 7.33
C GLY A 180 19.37 -27.41 7.47
N TYR A 181 19.38 -26.58 6.42
CA TYR A 181 18.75 -25.26 6.45
C TYR A 181 17.23 -25.36 6.29
N THR A 182 16.52 -24.73 7.22
CA THR A 182 15.05 -24.61 7.21
C THR A 182 14.64 -23.23 6.67
N PRO A 183 13.33 -22.98 6.41
CA PRO A 183 12.86 -21.65 5.99
C PRO A 183 13.23 -20.52 6.97
N GLY A 184 13.57 -20.84 8.22
CA GLY A 184 14.08 -19.88 9.21
C GLY A 184 15.45 -19.31 8.85
N ARG A 185 16.34 -20.11 8.24
CA ARG A 185 17.68 -19.64 7.78
C ARG A 185 17.54 -18.49 6.78
N PHE A 186 16.50 -18.55 5.95
CA PHE A 186 16.22 -17.60 4.88
C PHE A 186 15.38 -16.41 5.32
N SER A 187 15.07 -16.27 6.61
CA SER A 187 14.37 -15.11 7.16
C SER A 187 15.36 -14.11 7.73
N PHE A 188 15.33 -12.87 7.23
CA PHE A 188 16.10 -11.77 7.81
C PHE A 188 15.58 -11.32 9.20
N ASN A 189 14.38 -11.77 9.59
CA ASN A 189 13.76 -11.38 10.87
C ASN A 189 14.24 -12.21 12.08
N VAL A 190 14.87 -13.37 11.84
CA VAL A 190 15.28 -14.31 12.90
C VAL A 190 16.79 -14.57 12.88
N LYS A 191 17.35 -14.92 14.03
CA LYS A 191 18.76 -15.32 14.13
C LYS A 191 19.01 -16.60 13.33
N GLY A 192 20.20 -16.71 12.76
CA GLY A 192 20.65 -17.89 12.01
C GLY A 192 21.31 -17.53 10.69
N GLY A 193 20.52 -17.07 9.71
CA GLY A 193 21.05 -16.72 8.38
C GLY A 193 21.15 -15.23 8.07
N ARG A 194 20.52 -14.38 8.89
CA ARG A 194 20.62 -12.92 8.75
C ARG A 194 22.03 -12.40 9.05
N CYS A 195 22.31 -11.19 8.61
CA CYS A 195 23.49 -10.45 9.06
C CYS A 195 23.28 -10.00 10.51
N GLU A 196 24.17 -10.42 11.41
CA GLU A 196 24.08 -10.06 12.83
C GLU A 196 24.53 -8.61 13.11
N ALA A 197 25.33 -8.00 12.24
CA ALA A 197 25.77 -6.61 12.44
C ALA A 197 24.60 -5.61 12.33
N CYS A 198 23.72 -5.77 11.34
CA CYS A 198 22.50 -4.97 11.19
C CYS A 198 21.23 -5.68 11.69
N GLN A 199 21.38 -6.83 12.34
CA GLN A 199 20.26 -7.66 12.81
C GLN A 199 19.21 -7.97 11.71
N GLY A 200 19.64 -8.03 10.45
CA GLY A 200 18.81 -8.30 9.27
C GLY A 200 18.18 -7.09 8.60
N ASP A 201 18.38 -5.87 9.11
CA ASP A 201 17.78 -4.66 8.54
C ASP A 201 18.42 -4.25 7.20
N GLY A 202 19.68 -4.65 6.97
CA GLY A 202 20.48 -4.27 5.80
C GLY A 202 21.06 -2.86 5.90
N VAL A 203 20.50 -2.03 6.77
CA VAL A 203 20.92 -0.66 7.06
C VAL A 203 21.23 -0.49 8.54
N ILE A 204 22.01 0.53 8.87
CA ILE A 204 22.29 1.01 10.21
C ILE A 204 21.68 2.40 10.36
N LYS A 205 20.93 2.61 11.43
CA LYS A 205 20.35 3.92 11.76
C LYS A 205 21.42 4.79 12.40
N VAL A 206 21.67 5.97 11.83
CA VAL A 206 22.56 6.98 12.40
C VAL A 206 21.69 8.08 12.98
N GLU A 207 21.78 8.25 14.30
CA GLU A 207 21.02 9.27 15.00
C GLU A 207 21.60 10.65 14.77
N MET A 208 20.73 11.59 14.41
CA MET A 208 21.11 12.96 14.10
C MET A 208 20.48 13.89 15.13
N HIS A 209 21.28 14.79 15.73
CA HIS A 209 20.80 15.63 16.83
C HIS A 209 19.72 16.65 16.44
N PHE A 210 19.79 17.17 15.21
CA PHE A 210 18.93 18.27 14.74
C PHE A 210 18.27 17.97 13.38
N LEU A 211 18.63 16.87 12.74
CA LEU A 211 18.07 16.43 11.47
C LEU A 211 17.33 15.12 11.69
N PRO A 212 16.42 14.73 10.78
CA PRO A 212 15.87 13.38 10.79
C PRO A 212 16.99 12.34 10.73
N ASP A 213 16.82 11.26 11.48
CA ASP A 213 17.76 10.14 11.45
C ASP A 213 17.93 9.60 10.04
N ILE A 214 19.16 9.23 9.70
CA ILE A 214 19.49 8.68 8.39
C ILE A 214 19.77 7.19 8.49
N PHE A 215 19.57 6.47 7.38
CA PHE A 215 19.90 5.06 7.27
C PHE A 215 21.04 4.88 6.29
N VAL A 216 22.14 4.28 6.74
CA VAL A 216 23.30 3.95 5.91
C VAL A 216 23.34 2.46 5.66
N ALA A 217 23.87 2.03 4.51
CA ALA A 217 24.04 0.61 4.23
C ALA A 217 24.95 -0.03 5.30
N CYS A 218 24.63 -1.26 5.72
CA CYS A 218 25.46 -1.97 6.68
C CYS A 218 26.82 -2.36 6.06
N ASP A 219 27.92 -1.98 6.69
CA ASP A 219 29.28 -2.24 6.18
C ASP A 219 29.68 -3.73 6.12
N ILE A 220 28.95 -4.60 6.82
CA ILE A 220 29.26 -6.05 6.88
C ILE A 220 28.54 -6.83 5.77
N CYS A 221 27.27 -6.54 5.52
CA CYS A 221 26.50 -7.23 4.48
C CYS A 221 26.29 -6.39 3.23
N HIS A 222 26.71 -5.12 3.22
CA HIS A 222 26.51 -4.17 2.13
C HIS A 222 25.05 -4.12 1.65
N GLY A 223 24.10 -4.03 2.58
CA GLY A 223 22.67 -3.99 2.27
C GLY A 223 21.99 -5.35 2.09
N LYS A 224 22.75 -6.44 1.94
CA LYS A 224 22.21 -7.77 1.56
C LYS A 224 21.37 -8.46 2.63
N ARG A 225 21.35 -7.96 3.88
CA ARG A 225 20.57 -8.48 5.03
C ARG A 225 20.95 -9.88 5.54
N TYR A 226 21.77 -10.64 4.82
CA TYR A 226 22.16 -12.03 5.15
C TYR A 226 23.67 -12.20 5.34
N ASN A 227 24.05 -13.27 6.03
CA ASN A 227 25.44 -13.70 6.09
C ASN A 227 25.88 -14.44 4.81
N ARG A 228 27.19 -14.58 4.64
CA ARG A 228 27.80 -15.16 3.44
C ARG A 228 27.36 -16.61 3.20
N GLU A 229 27.20 -17.39 4.26
CA GLU A 229 26.83 -18.81 4.17
C GLU A 229 25.41 -18.99 3.63
N THR A 230 24.49 -18.10 4.02
CA THR A 230 23.10 -18.11 3.54
C THR A 230 23.01 -17.66 2.09
N LEU A 231 23.78 -16.65 1.72
CA LEU A 231 23.91 -16.19 0.33
C LEU A 231 24.67 -17.20 -0.56
N GLY A 232 25.24 -18.25 0.01
CA GLY A 232 25.80 -19.36 -0.76
C GLY A 232 24.76 -20.34 -1.30
N ILE A 233 23.47 -20.19 -0.95
CA ILE A 233 22.38 -21.01 -1.49
C ILE A 233 21.69 -20.23 -2.61
N THR A 234 21.50 -20.89 -3.75
CA THR A 234 20.81 -20.31 -4.90
C THR A 234 19.59 -21.13 -5.27
N TYR A 235 18.59 -20.47 -5.82
CA TYR A 235 17.44 -21.07 -6.49
C TYR A 235 17.40 -20.51 -7.91
N LYS A 236 17.44 -21.39 -8.92
CA LYS A 236 17.57 -21.01 -10.35
C LYS A 236 18.71 -20.01 -10.60
N GLY A 237 19.85 -20.20 -9.93
CA GLY A 237 21.04 -19.36 -10.08
C GLY A 237 20.99 -18.00 -9.37
N LYS A 238 19.90 -17.66 -8.66
CA LYS A 238 19.78 -16.43 -7.87
C LYS A 238 19.77 -16.75 -6.36
N THR A 239 20.46 -15.94 -5.57
CA THR A 239 20.41 -15.95 -4.11
C THR A 239 19.11 -15.35 -3.60
N ILE A 240 18.77 -15.57 -2.33
CA ILE A 240 17.56 -14.99 -1.75
C ILE A 240 17.57 -13.45 -1.73
N HIS A 241 18.74 -12.85 -1.61
CA HIS A 241 18.87 -11.39 -1.70
C HIS A 241 18.55 -10.92 -3.12
N GLU A 242 19.11 -11.57 -4.15
CA GLU A 242 18.84 -11.19 -5.54
C GLU A 242 17.38 -11.40 -5.93
N VAL A 243 16.70 -12.40 -5.37
CA VAL A 243 15.24 -12.57 -5.55
C VAL A 243 14.46 -11.43 -4.89
N LEU A 244 14.91 -10.92 -3.74
CA LEU A 244 14.27 -9.80 -3.07
C LEU A 244 14.55 -8.44 -3.72
N GLU A 245 15.57 -8.35 -4.57
CA GLU A 245 15.88 -7.17 -5.40
C GLU A 245 15.16 -7.18 -6.75
N MET A 246 14.45 -8.25 -7.09
CA MET A 246 13.66 -8.32 -8.33
C MET A 246 12.47 -7.37 -8.27
N ASP A 247 12.15 -6.77 -9.42
CA ASP A 247 10.86 -6.16 -9.63
C ASP A 247 9.74 -7.22 -9.67
N ILE A 248 8.52 -6.83 -9.33
CA ILE A 248 7.36 -7.74 -9.31
C ILE A 248 7.09 -8.38 -10.69
N GLU A 249 7.44 -7.69 -11.78
CA GLU A 249 7.32 -8.21 -13.14
C GLU A 249 8.35 -9.32 -13.44
N GLU A 250 9.55 -9.26 -12.84
CA GLU A 250 10.60 -10.26 -13.02
C GLU A 250 10.37 -11.50 -12.14
N ALA A 251 9.85 -11.30 -10.93
CA ALA A 251 9.70 -12.32 -9.87
C ALA A 251 8.62 -13.37 -10.16
#